data_AF-A0A427C894-F1
#
_entry.id   AF-A0A427C894-F1
#
_cell.length_a   1.000
_cell.length_b   1.000
_cell.length_c   1.000
_cell.angle_alpha   90.00
_cell.angle_beta   90.00
_cell.angle_gamma   90.00
#
_symmetry.space_group_name_H-M   'P 1'
#
loop_
_entity.id
_entity.type
_entity.pdbx_description
1 polymer ?
#
loop_
_entity_poly.entity_id
_entity_poly.type
_entity_poly.pdbx_seq_one_letter_code
_entity_poly.pdbx_strand_id
1 'polypeptide(L)'
;MAGATAILTPLHCIDSLLRQEHDPAYAPHGIRGMSGRFILKEYIDCSLFGVAFSVEAWQPTGGRAFVHSVSIVGRPAFDRLDLPDASTLQQALDIGVGFAVEQIDR
;
A
#
# COMPACT_ATOMS: atom_id res chain seq x y z
N MET A 1 42.42 4.28 -3.99
CA MET A 1 41.09 4.70 -4.45
C MET A 1 40.09 4.02 -3.54
N ALA A 2 39.49 4.75 -2.61
CA ALA A 2 38.66 4.19 -1.54
C ALA A 2 37.30 3.78 -2.11
N GLY A 3 36.97 2.49 -1.99
CA GLY A 3 35.64 1.97 -2.29
C GLY A 3 34.65 2.44 -1.24
N ALA A 4 33.63 3.18 -1.69
CA ALA A 4 32.47 3.47 -0.89
C ALA A 4 31.61 2.20 -0.82
N THR A 5 31.76 1.44 0.27
CA THR A 5 30.85 0.37 0.62
C THR A 5 29.51 1.00 1.02
N ALA A 6 28.57 1.08 0.08
CA ALA A 6 27.18 1.41 0.40
C ALA A 6 26.68 0.34 1.37
N ILE A 7 26.37 0.74 2.60
CA ILE A 7 25.70 -0.11 3.58
C ILE A 7 24.26 -0.27 3.06
N LEU A 8 24.05 -1.30 2.25
CA LEU A 8 22.73 -1.78 1.84
C LEU A 8 22.02 -2.24 3.12
N THR A 9 21.26 -1.34 3.72
CA THR A 9 20.42 -1.69 4.85
C THR A 9 19.27 -2.50 4.27
N PRO A 10 19.09 -3.77 4.65
CA PRO A 10 18.05 -4.62 4.05
C PRO A 10 16.67 -4.02 4.35
N LEU A 11 15.86 -3.86 3.30
CA LEU A 11 14.43 -3.62 3.44
C LEU A 11 13.84 -4.82 4.19
N HIS A 12 13.34 -4.59 5.40
CA HIS A 12 12.69 -5.62 6.20
C HIS A 12 11.19 -5.34 6.23
N CYS A 13 10.43 -6.14 5.48
CA CYS A 13 8.96 -6.14 5.56
C CYS A 13 8.49 -7.26 6.49
N ILE A 14 7.65 -6.91 7.45
CA ILE A 14 6.96 -7.84 8.35
C ILE A 14 5.65 -8.24 7.68
N ASP A 15 5.33 -9.54 7.77
CA ASP A 15 4.23 -10.27 7.14
C ASP A 15 3.01 -9.42 6.74
N SER A 16 2.65 -9.47 5.44
CA SER A 16 1.45 -8.82 4.91
C SER A 16 0.19 -9.49 5.47
N LEU A 17 -0.57 -8.76 6.27
CA LEU A 17 -1.81 -9.28 6.83
C LEU A 17 -2.97 -8.92 5.89
N LEU A 18 -3.41 -9.89 5.10
CA LEU A 18 -4.60 -9.75 4.27
C LEU A 18 -5.85 -9.76 5.17
N ARG A 19 -6.57 -8.64 5.21
CA ARG A 19 -7.82 -8.51 5.97
C ARG A 19 -8.97 -8.27 5.00
N GLN A 20 -9.81 -9.28 4.81
CA GLN A 20 -11.05 -9.13 4.05
C GLN A 20 -12.08 -8.40 4.91
N GLU A 21 -12.43 -7.18 4.53
CA GLU A 21 -13.50 -6.45 5.18
C GLU A 21 -14.71 -6.30 4.27
N HIS A 22 -15.88 -6.57 4.84
CA HIS A 22 -17.15 -6.31 4.19
C HIS A 22 -17.51 -4.84 4.43
N ASP A 23 -17.30 -3.99 3.43
CA ASP A 23 -17.74 -2.59 3.48
C ASP A 23 -19.14 -2.45 2.84
N PRO A 24 -20.22 -2.32 3.64
CA PRO A 24 -21.56 -2.11 3.11
C PRO A 24 -21.77 -0.70 2.51
N ALA A 25 -20.84 0.24 2.70
CA ALA A 25 -20.94 1.63 2.26
C ALA A 25 -20.29 1.91 0.90
N TYR A 26 -19.54 0.97 0.32
CA TYR A 26 -19.00 1.12 -1.04
C TYR A 26 -20.08 0.85 -2.10
N ALA A 27 -21.00 1.79 -2.24
CA ALA A 27 -21.93 1.89 -3.35
C ALA A 27 -21.36 2.88 -4.37
N PRO A 28 -20.74 2.44 -5.48
CA PRO A 28 -20.49 3.37 -6.56
C PRO A 28 -21.84 3.87 -7.05
N HIS A 29 -21.95 5.19 -7.21
CA HIS A 29 -23.14 5.87 -7.69
C HIS A 29 -23.82 5.07 -8.82
N GLY A 30 -24.97 4.45 -8.55
CA GLY A 30 -25.89 4.08 -9.62
C GLY A 30 -26.63 2.74 -9.58
N ILE A 31 -26.41 1.78 -8.68
CA ILE A 31 -27.20 0.53 -8.71
C ILE A 31 -27.68 0.10 -7.33
N ARG A 32 -28.97 0.34 -7.10
CA ARG A 32 -29.76 -0.08 -5.94
C ARG A 32 -30.17 -1.55 -6.17
N GLY A 33 -29.49 -2.48 -5.52
CA GLY A 33 -29.92 -3.89 -5.52
C GLY A 33 -28.78 -4.89 -5.32
N MET A 34 -28.79 -5.56 -4.17
CA MET A 34 -28.20 -6.89 -3.93
C MET A 34 -26.90 -7.23 -4.66
N SER A 35 -25.76 -6.76 -4.15
CA SER A 35 -24.47 -7.44 -4.30
C SER A 35 -23.52 -6.91 -3.23
N GLY A 36 -23.16 -7.74 -2.24
CA GLY A 36 -22.10 -7.40 -1.31
C GLY A 36 -20.80 -7.29 -2.10
N ARG A 37 -20.38 -6.07 -2.42
CA ARG A 37 -19.07 -5.83 -3.03
C ARG A 37 -18.05 -5.85 -1.90
N PHE A 38 -17.36 -6.98 -1.75
CA PHE A 38 -16.26 -7.09 -0.79
C PHE A 38 -15.11 -6.20 -1.25
N ILE A 39 -14.42 -5.58 -0.31
CA ILE A 39 -13.14 -4.93 -0.56
C ILE A 39 -12.08 -5.77 0.15
N LEU A 40 -11.15 -6.30 -0.64
CA LEU A 40 -9.96 -6.92 -0.09
C LEU A 40 -9.03 -5.79 0.32
N LYS A 41 -8.65 -5.76 1.60
CA LYS A 41 -7.66 -4.81 2.11
C LYS A 41 -6.42 -5.60 2.49
N GLU A 42 -5.27 -5.11 2.07
CA GLU A 42 -3.99 -5.68 2.43
C GLU A 42 -3.08 -4.56 2.92
N TYR A 43 -2.32 -4.86 3.97
CA TYR A 43 -1.35 -3.94 4.50
C TYR A 43 0.00 -4.65 4.62
N ILE A 44 1.05 -3.89 4.36
CA ILE A 44 2.43 -4.32 4.56
C ILE A 44 3.15 -3.27 5.39
N ASP A 45 3.77 -3.73 6.47
CA ASP A 45 4.61 -2.91 7.33
C ASP A 45 6.07 -3.22 7.02
N CYS A 46 6.81 -2.21 6.59
CA CYS A 46 8.21 -2.34 6.22
C CYS A 46 9.07 -1.35 7.01
N SER A 47 10.35 -1.67 7.12
CA SER A 47 11.36 -0.78 7.69
C SER A 47 12.55 -0.70 6.76
N LEU A 48 12.96 0.53 6.45
CA LEU A 48 14.11 0.84 5.62
C LEU A 48 14.96 1.92 6.29
N PHE A 49 16.27 1.69 6.39
CA PHE A 49 17.21 2.63 7.05
C PHE A 49 16.80 3.03 8.48
N GLY A 50 16.11 2.14 9.21
CA GLY A 50 15.60 2.42 10.56
C GLY A 50 14.31 3.26 10.59
N VAL A 51 13.75 3.61 9.44
CA VAL A 51 12.46 4.29 9.29
C VAL A 51 11.40 3.25 8.93
N ALA A 52 10.41 3.09 9.80
CA ALA A 52 9.26 2.24 9.51
C ALA A 52 8.23 2.97 8.64
N PHE A 53 7.59 2.22 7.75
CA PHE A 53 6.50 2.68 6.91
C PHE A 53 5.47 1.56 6.72
N SER A 54 4.25 1.95 6.42
CA SER A 54 3.12 1.06 6.20
C SER A 54 2.45 1.45 4.89
N VAL A 55 2.07 0.46 4.10
CA VAL A 55 1.34 0.66 2.84
C VAL A 55 0.05 -0.12 2.93
N GLU A 56 -1.05 0.55 2.66
CA GLU A 56 -2.38 -0.03 2.62
C GLU A 56 -2.88 -0.03 1.17
N ALA A 57 -3.24 -1.21 0.66
CA ALA A 57 -3.79 -1.40 -0.67
C ALA A 57 -5.18 -2.00 -0.60
N TRP A 58 -6.08 -1.49 -1.45
CA TRP A 58 -7.48 -1.90 -1.51
C TRP A 58 -7.81 -2.46 -2.89
N GLN A 59 -8.59 -3.54 -2.93
CA GLN A 59 -9.10 -4.13 -4.16
C GLN A 59 -10.59 -4.45 -4.02
N PRO A 60 -11.49 -3.70 -4.68
CA PRO A 60 -12.89 -4.05 -4.74
C PRO A 60 -13.10 -5.32 -5.57
N THR A 61 -14.09 -6.12 -5.21
CA THR A 61 -14.43 -7.36 -5.91
C THR A 61 -14.78 -7.07 -7.37
N GLY A 62 -13.99 -7.62 -8.30
CA GLY A 62 -14.15 -7.40 -9.74
C GLY A 62 -13.58 -6.07 -10.26
N GLY A 63 -12.79 -5.35 -9.45
CA GLY A 63 -12.09 -4.13 -9.83
C GLY A 63 -10.56 -4.23 -9.72
N ARG A 64 -9.89 -3.13 -10.06
CA ARG A 64 -8.44 -2.99 -9.94
C ARG A 64 -8.05 -2.68 -8.51
N ALA A 65 -6.88 -3.17 -8.10
CA ALA A 65 -6.28 -2.82 -6.82
C ALA A 65 -5.63 -1.44 -6.92
N PHE A 66 -5.59 -0.70 -5.82
CA PHE A 66 -4.94 0.60 -5.74
C PHE A 66 -4.37 0.83 -4.35
N VAL A 67 -3.39 1.73 -4.25
CA VAL A 67 -2.82 2.13 -2.96
C VAL A 67 -3.79 3.11 -2.30
N HIS A 68 -4.33 2.73 -1.15
CA HIS A 68 -5.23 3.57 -0.38
C HIS A 68 -4.46 4.60 0.44
N SER A 69 -3.44 4.15 1.17
CA SER A 69 -2.66 5.03 2.04
C SER A 69 -1.21 4.56 2.17
N VAL A 70 -0.30 5.50 2.39
CA VAL A 70 1.09 5.22 2.76
C VAL A 70 1.42 6.04 3.99
N SER A 71 1.81 5.37 5.07
CA SER A 71 2.22 6.01 6.31
C SER A 71 3.71 5.81 6.53
N ILE A 72 4.45 6.88 6.83
CA ILE A 72 5.90 6.79 7.12
C ILE A 72 6.13 7.38 8.50
N VAL A 73 6.85 6.67 9.36
CA VAL A 73 7.14 7.14 10.72
C VAL A 73 7.88 8.48 10.66
N GLY A 74 7.36 9.46 11.40
CA GLY A 74 7.91 10.83 11.42
C GLY A 74 7.38 11.74 10.31
N ARG A 75 6.46 11.28 9.45
CA ARG A 75 5.81 12.08 8.41
C ARG A 75 4.27 11.95 8.49
N PRO A 76 3.50 12.93 8.01
CA PRO A 76 2.06 12.77 7.84
C PRO A 76 1.77 11.64 6.85
N ALA A 77 0.66 10.92 7.07
CA ALA A 77 0.21 9.89 6.15
C ALA A 77 -0.18 10.49 4.80
N PHE A 78 0.18 9.81 3.72
CA PHE A 78 -0.22 10.12 2.36
C PHE A 78 -1.54 9.39 2.07
N ASP A 79 -2.65 10.14 2.09
CA ASP A 79 -4.02 9.67 1.83
C ASP A 79 -4.51 10.01 0.42
N ARG A 80 -3.82 10.93 -0.26
CA ARG A 80 -4.04 11.29 -1.67
C ARG A 80 -2.81 10.97 -2.49
N LEU A 81 -2.77 9.73 -2.96
CA LEU A 81 -1.69 9.20 -3.78
C LEU A 81 -2.15 9.16 -5.25
N ASP A 82 -1.44 9.88 -6.11
CA ASP A 82 -1.63 9.78 -7.57
C ASP A 82 -0.76 8.62 -8.10
N LEU A 83 -1.07 7.41 -7.64
CA LEU A 83 -0.37 6.18 -7.99
C LEU A 83 -1.21 5.36 -8.98
N PRO A 84 -0.57 4.63 -9.91
CA PRO A 84 -1.29 3.84 -10.88
C PRO A 84 -2.07 2.69 -10.23
N ASP A 85 -3.28 2.45 -10.73
CA ASP A 85 -4.04 1.24 -10.41
C ASP A 85 -3.31 -0.02 -10.88
N ALA A 86 -3.44 -1.09 -10.11
CA ALA A 86 -2.84 -2.38 -10.37
C ALA A 86 -3.87 -3.50 -10.60
N SER A 87 -3.43 -4.59 -11.21
CA SER A 87 -4.31 -5.75 -11.45
C SER A 87 -4.55 -6.59 -10.20
N THR A 88 -3.60 -6.59 -9.25
CA THR A 88 -3.63 -7.38 -8.01
C THR A 88 -3.24 -6.52 -6.82
N LEU A 89 -3.71 -6.91 -5.62
CA LEU A 89 -3.31 -6.26 -4.36
C LEU A 89 -1.79 -6.23 -4.18
N GLN A 90 -1.10 -7.34 -4.44
CA GLN A 90 0.35 -7.41 -4.36
C GLN A 90 1.03 -6.34 -5.23
N GLN A 91 0.60 -6.17 -6.48
CA GLN A 91 1.17 -5.14 -7.35
C GLN A 91 0.91 -3.72 -6.83
N ALA A 92 -0.28 -3.47 -6.26
CA ALA A 92 -0.56 -2.19 -5.63
C ALA A 92 0.35 -1.96 -4.41
N LEU A 93 0.57 -2.98 -3.56
CA LEU A 93 1.53 -2.90 -2.46
C LEU A 93 2.94 -2.61 -2.96
N ASP A 94 3.41 -3.29 -4.00
CA ASP A 94 4.74 -3.08 -4.58
C ASP A 94 4.91 -1.62 -5.07
N ILE A 95 3.87 -1.07 -5.71
CA ILE A 95 3.84 0.34 -6.14
C ILE A 95 3.93 1.28 -4.93
N GLY A 96 3.14 1.01 -3.88
CA GLY A 96 3.14 1.83 -2.66
C GLY A 96 4.45 1.73 -1.87
N VAL A 97 5.09 0.55 -1.84
CA VAL A 97 6.42 0.35 -1.26
C VAL A 97 7.45 1.15 -2.04
N GLY A 98 7.43 1.09 -3.37
CA GLY A 98 8.30 1.91 -4.21
C GLY A 98 8.16 3.40 -3.91
N PHE A 99 6.92 3.89 -3.80
CA PHE A 99 6.65 5.27 -3.42
C PHE A 99 7.20 5.60 -2.02
N ALA A 100 6.96 4.75 -1.01
CA ALA A 100 7.45 4.98 0.35
C ALA A 100 8.98 5.04 0.40
N VAL A 101 9.65 4.15 -0.34
CA VAL A 101 11.12 4.13 -0.47
C VAL A 101 11.63 5.44 -1.08
N GLU A 102 11.02 5.92 -2.16
CA GLU A 102 11.38 7.22 -2.77
C GLU A 102 11.17 8.40 -1.82
N GLN A 103 10.15 8.35 -0.94
CA GLN A 103 9.93 9.40 0.06
C GLN A 103 10.92 9.32 1.23
N ILE A 104 11.45 8.14 1.57
CA ILE A 104 12.45 7.95 2.63
C ILE A 104 13.84 8.35 2.12
N ASP A 105 14.16 8.03 0.87
CA ASP A 105 15.43 8.38 0.24
C ASP A 105 15.58 9.90 0.01
N ARG A 106 14.45 10.62 -0.07
CA ARG A 106 14.38 12.09 -0.14
C ARG A 106 14.48 12.78 1.22
#